data_AF-A0A149UQA5-F1
#
_entry.id   AF-A0A149UQA5-F1
#
_cell.length_a   1.000
_cell.length_b   1.000
_cell.length_c   1.000
_cell.angle_alpha   90.00
_cell.angle_beta   90.00
_cell.angle_gamma   90.00
#
_symmetry.space_group_name_H-M   'P 1'
#
loop_
_entity.id
_entity.type
_entity.pdbx_description
1 polymer ?
#
loop_
_entity_poly.entity_id
_entity_poly.type
_entity_poly.pdbx_seq_one_letter_code
_entity_poly.pdbx_strand_id
1 'polypeptide(L)'
;MQADQAFPTLLKPHVAAARRVGLLRAMADTLFIEADRIEGFRRACAASSNPDGEACWKRIAHAYRTEAEAFSKQADQLKGCRA
;
A
#
# COMPACT_ATOMS: atom_id res chain seq x y z
N MET A 1 31.42 9.97 -36.40
CA MET A 1 30.28 9.30 -37.06
C MET A 1 30.03 7.99 -36.31
N GLN A 2 28.75 7.58 -36.15
CA GLN A 2 28.16 6.50 -35.33
C GLN A 2 27.60 7.01 -33.97
N ALA A 3 26.32 7.41 -33.91
CA ALA A 3 25.08 6.60 -33.87
C ALA A 3 24.97 5.86 -32.53
N ASP A 4 24.13 6.38 -31.63
CA ASP A 4 22.82 5.79 -31.28
C ASP A 4 23.05 4.60 -30.32
N GLN A 5 22.62 4.63 -29.06
CA GLN A 5 21.28 4.14 -28.71
C GLN A 5 20.73 4.81 -27.46
N ALA A 6 19.74 5.68 -27.66
CA ALA A 6 18.74 5.92 -26.63
C ALA A 6 17.82 4.68 -26.59
N PHE A 7 17.76 3.99 -25.45
CA PHE A 7 16.64 3.09 -25.16
C PHE A 7 15.62 3.83 -24.29
N PRO A 8 14.62 4.52 -24.87
CA PRO A 8 13.39 4.73 -24.14
C PRO A 8 12.62 3.42 -24.25
N THR A 9 12.74 2.56 -23.23
CA THR A 9 11.82 1.43 -23.10
C THR A 9 10.45 1.99 -22.74
N LEU A 10 9.73 2.48 -23.76
CA LEU A 10 8.31 2.76 -23.70
C LEU A 10 7.62 1.42 -23.51
N LEU A 11 7.47 1.01 -22.24
CA LEU A 11 6.60 -0.10 -21.88
C LEU A 11 5.26 0.14 -22.55
N LYS A 12 4.80 -0.84 -23.33
CA LYS A 12 3.48 -0.77 -23.96
C LYS A 12 2.45 -0.39 -22.88
N PRO A 13 1.47 0.48 -23.17
CA PRO A 13 0.57 1.05 -22.15
C PRO A 13 -0.10 0.00 -21.26
N HIS A 14 -0.37 -1.19 -21.81
CA HIS A 14 -0.96 -2.29 -21.06
C HIS A 14 0.00 -2.89 -19.99
N VAL A 15 1.30 -2.96 -20.27
CA VAL A 15 2.32 -3.45 -19.32
C VAL A 15 2.56 -2.42 -18.23
N ALA A 16 2.63 -1.13 -18.60
CA ALA A 16 2.80 -0.03 -17.64
C ALA A 16 1.66 0.01 -16.62
N ALA A 17 0.40 -0.12 -17.08
CA ALA A 17 -0.75 -0.15 -16.19
C ALA A 17 -0.83 -1.43 -15.34
N ALA A 18 -0.48 -2.60 -15.88
CA ALA A 18 -0.40 -3.84 -15.10
C ALA A 18 0.67 -3.75 -14.00
N ARG A 19 1.84 -3.17 -14.31
CA ARG A 19 2.89 -2.89 -13.33
C ARG A 19 2.40 -1.95 -12.23
N ARG A 20 1.69 -0.87 -12.59
CA ARG A 20 1.13 0.07 -11.61
C ARG A 20 0.14 -0.61 -10.67
N VAL A 21 -0.76 -1.45 -11.20
CA VAL A 21 -1.69 -2.25 -10.38
C VAL A 21 -0.92 -3.16 -9.41
N GLY A 22 0.11 -3.85 -9.90
CA GLY A 22 0.96 -4.70 -9.05
C GLY A 22 1.63 -3.94 -7.91
N LEU A 23 2.20 -2.76 -8.20
CA LEU A 23 2.81 -1.90 -7.18
C LEU A 23 1.81 -1.42 -6.14
N LEU A 24 0.60 -0.99 -6.57
CA LEU A 24 -0.44 -0.54 -5.65
C LEU A 24 -0.89 -1.66 -4.72
N ARG A 25 -1.05 -2.88 -5.24
CA ARG A 25 -1.38 -4.05 -4.42
C ARG A 25 -0.28 -4.39 -3.42
N ALA A 26 0.99 -4.39 -3.85
CA ALA A 26 2.10 -4.62 -2.94
C ALA A 26 2.19 -3.59 -1.80
N MET A 27 1.90 -2.31 -2.10
CA MET A 27 1.83 -1.27 -1.07
C MET A 27 0.66 -1.50 -0.12
N ALA A 28 -0.52 -1.86 -0.63
CA ALA A 28 -1.67 -2.20 0.20
C ALA A 28 -1.39 -3.38 1.13
N ASP A 29 -0.87 -4.49 0.59
CA ASP A 29 -0.53 -5.69 1.35
C ASP A 29 0.46 -5.38 2.48
N THR A 30 1.51 -4.60 2.17
CA THR A 30 2.50 -4.15 3.16
C THR A 30 1.85 -3.37 4.30
N LEU A 31 0.96 -2.43 3.97
CA LEU A 31 0.30 -1.60 4.98
C LEU A 31 -0.70 -2.39 5.83
N PHE A 32 -1.40 -3.38 5.27
CA PHE A 32 -2.24 -4.28 6.05
C PHE A 32 -1.42 -5.12 7.03
N ILE A 33 -0.29 -5.68 6.58
CA ILE A 33 0.64 -6.46 7.44
C ILE A 33 1.14 -5.58 8.59
N GLU A 34 1.58 -4.36 8.30
CA GLU A 34 2.08 -3.45 9.34
C GLU A 34 0.96 -2.97 10.27
N ALA A 35 -0.27 -2.77 9.78
CA ALA A 35 -1.41 -2.46 10.64
C ALA A 35 -1.67 -3.57 11.68
N ASP A 36 -1.58 -4.83 11.26
CA ASP A 36 -1.76 -5.98 12.16
C ASP A 36 -0.60 -6.13 13.15
N ARG A 37 0.63 -5.81 12.72
CA ARG A 37 1.77 -5.71 13.62
C ARG A 37 1.57 -4.64 14.69
N ILE A 38 1.12 -3.45 14.30
CA ILE A 38 0.88 -2.31 15.19
C ILE A 38 -0.24 -2.61 16.19
N GLU A 39 -1.25 -3.37 15.77
CA GLU A 39 -2.30 -3.86 16.65
C GLU A 39 -1.73 -4.70 17.83
N GLY A 40 -0.59 -5.37 17.64
CA GLY A 40 0.15 -6.03 18.70
C GLY A 40 0.61 -5.07 19.80
N PHE A 41 1.11 -3.89 19.44
CA PHE A 41 1.48 -2.84 20.41
C PHE A 41 0.27 -2.28 21.15
N ARG A 42 -0.86 -2.11 20.44
CA ARG A 42 -2.12 -1.71 21.09
C ARG A 42 -2.52 -2.71 22.18
N ARG A 43 -2.49 -4.01 21.86
CA ARG A 43 -2.81 -5.08 22.82
C ARG A 43 -1.86 -5.09 24.01
N ALA A 44 -0.57 -4.84 23.80
CA ALA A 44 0.41 -4.73 24.89
C ALA A 44 0.09 -3.54 25.82
N CYS A 45 -0.27 -2.37 25.28
CA CYS A 45 -0.69 -1.22 26.08
C CYS A 45 -1.99 -1.49 26.85
N ALA A 46 -2.96 -2.18 26.23
CA ALA A 46 -4.19 -2.59 26.89
C ALA A 46 -3.90 -3.54 28.06
N ALA A 47 -3.00 -4.52 27.86
CA ALA A 47 -2.60 -5.46 28.90
C ALA A 47 -1.82 -4.81 30.06
N SER A 48 -1.15 -3.67 29.81
CA SER A 48 -0.41 -2.91 30.81
C SER A 48 -1.20 -1.74 31.41
N SER A 49 -2.52 -1.68 31.21
CA SER A 49 -3.39 -0.58 31.68
C SER A 49 -2.91 0.81 31.24
N ASN A 50 -2.39 0.93 30.02
CA ASN A 50 -1.95 2.19 29.42
C ASN A 50 -2.96 2.65 28.34
N PRO A 51 -4.05 3.35 28.72
CA PRO A 51 -5.10 3.74 27.80
C PRO A 51 -4.64 4.75 26.74
N ASP A 52 -3.69 5.63 27.07
CA ASP A 52 -3.15 6.61 26.12
C ASP A 52 -2.33 5.91 25.03
N GLY A 53 -1.51 4.93 25.42
CA GLY A 53 -0.78 4.08 24.49
C GLY A 53 -1.72 3.26 23.61
N GLU A 54 -2.75 2.65 24.20
CA GLU A 54 -3.79 1.95 23.46
C GLU A 54 -4.46 2.85 22.41
N ALA A 55 -4.91 4.04 22.81
CA ALA A 55 -5.56 4.98 21.89
C ALA A 55 -4.60 5.44 20.78
N CYS A 56 -3.33 5.66 21.11
CA CYS A 56 -2.29 6.02 20.14
C CYS A 56 -2.11 4.93 19.08
N TRP A 57 -1.80 3.70 19.50
CA TRP A 57 -1.57 2.59 18.57
C TRP A 57 -2.79 2.22 17.76
N LYS A 58 -4.00 2.34 18.34
CA LYS A 58 -5.26 2.17 17.62
C LYS A 58 -5.39 3.15 16.45
N ARG A 59 -5.09 4.45 16.67
CA ARG A 59 -5.13 5.46 15.60
C ARG A 59 -4.11 5.17 14.50
N ILE A 60 -2.90 4.75 14.86
CA ILE A 60 -1.84 4.45 13.89
C ILE A 60 -2.23 3.22 13.05
N ALA A 61 -2.68 2.12 13.67
CA ALA A 61 -3.13 0.94 12.95
C ALA A 61 -4.31 1.27 12.00
N HIS A 62 -5.23 2.13 12.44
CA HIS A 62 -6.32 2.59 11.58
C HIS A 62 -5.82 3.37 10.36
N ALA A 63 -4.88 4.31 10.55
CA ALA A 63 -4.32 5.07 9.43
C ALA A 63 -3.66 4.17 8.37
N TYR A 64 -2.94 3.12 8.79
CA TYR A 64 -2.35 2.15 7.86
C TYR A 64 -3.42 1.40 7.07
N ARG A 65 -4.50 0.94 7.72
CA ARG A 65 -5.62 0.27 7.04
C ARG A 65 -6.30 1.19 6.04
N THR A 66 -6.56 2.44 6.40
CA THR A 66 -7.16 3.43 5.50
C THR A 66 -6.31 3.66 4.25
N GLU A 67 -4.99 3.79 4.41
CA GLU A 67 -4.09 3.98 3.27
C GLU A 67 -3.99 2.69 2.41
N ALA A 68 -4.00 1.52 3.03
CA ALA A 68 -4.02 0.23 2.34
C ALA A 68 -5.29 0.05 1.47
N GLU A 69 -6.46 0.42 2.03
CA GLU A 69 -7.73 0.44 1.32
C GLU A 69 -7.71 1.42 0.14
N ALA A 70 -7.09 2.60 0.31
CA ALA A 70 -6.94 3.58 -0.76
C ALA A 70 -6.13 3.03 -1.94
N PHE A 71 -4.99 2.39 -1.67
CA PHE A 71 -4.19 1.75 -2.72
C PHE A 71 -4.93 0.57 -3.39
N SER A 72 -5.65 -0.23 -2.60
CA SER A 72 -6.44 -1.35 -3.13
C SER A 72 -7.53 -0.85 -4.08
N LYS A 73 -8.28 0.17 -3.65
CA LYS A 73 -9.32 0.82 -4.46
C LYS A 73 -8.73 1.43 -5.74
N GLN A 74 -7.57 2.09 -5.65
CA GLN A 74 -6.90 2.64 -6.83
C GLN A 74 -6.47 1.54 -7.80
N ALA A 75 -5.99 0.40 -7.29
CA ALA A 75 -5.62 -0.76 -8.11
C ALA A 75 -6.84 -1.35 -8.83
N ASP A 76 -7.98 -1.45 -8.14
CA ASP A 76 -9.22 -1.98 -8.70
C ASP A 76 -9.83 -1.04 -9.75
N GLN A 77 -9.79 0.28 -9.52
CA GLN A 77 -10.18 1.28 -10.53
C GLN A 77 -9.35 1.15 -11.80
N LEU A 78 -8.02 1.02 -11.67
CA LEU A 78 -7.13 0.85 -12.83
C LEU A 78 -7.37 -0.47 -13.57
N LYS A 79 -7.84 -1.52 -12.88
CA LYS A 79 -8.24 -2.78 -13.50
C LYS A 79 -9.61 -2.67 -14.20
N GLY A 80 -10.57 -1.98 -13.57
CA GLY A 80 -11.95 -1.81 -14.05
C GLY A 80 -12.13 -0.77 -15.16
N CYS A 81 -11.25 0.23 -15.27
CA CYS A 81 -11.22 1.17 -16.41
C CYS A 81 -10.73 0.54 -17.73
N ARG A 82 -10.42 -0.77 -17.75
CA ARG A 82 -10.28 -1.55 -18.98
C ARG A 82 -11.56 -2.36 -19.21
N ALA A 83 -12.57 -1.72 -19.78
CA ALA A 83 -13.67 -2.37 -20.46
C ALA A 83 -13.83 -1.71 -21.84
#